data_AF-A0A4Q5SYW1-F1
#
_entry.id   AF-A0A4Q5SYW1-F1
#
_cell.length_a   1.000
_cell.length_b   1.000
_cell.length_c   1.000
_cell.angle_alpha   90.00
_cell.angle_beta   90.00
_cell.angle_gamma   90.00
#
_symmetry.space_group_name_H-M   'P 1'
#
loop_
_entity.id
_entity.type
_entity.pdbx_description
1 polymer ?
#
loop_
_entity_poly.entity_id
_entity_poly.type
_entity_poly.pdbx_seq_one_letter_code
_entity_poly.pdbx_strand_id
1 'polypeptide(L)'
;MNQHLQNIASIIQENEAMAEEQKAALIKSIKAADKELEITAFKLDRTEKVKRTTAILLEETIEELEQKRKSIEETNSALTKSLEELKATQQQLIQSEKMASLGELTAGIAHEIQNPLNFVNNFSEVSKELLDEMREELDLGNITDAKEIATDVIQNLEKILHHGKRADAIVKGMLQHSRSSSNQKEPSDINA
;
A
#
# COMPACT_ATOMS: atom_id res chain seq x y z
N MET A 1 18.05 -10.00 -72.87
CA MET A 1 19.45 -9.86 -73.35
C MET A 1 20.02 -8.47 -73.18
N ASN A 2 20.87 -8.34 -72.16
CA ASN A 2 21.67 -7.15 -71.91
C ASN A 2 22.46 -6.74 -73.17
N GLN A 3 22.57 -5.44 -73.47
CA GLN A 3 23.26 -4.92 -74.66
C GLN A 3 24.69 -5.45 -74.81
N HIS A 4 25.40 -5.68 -73.70
CA HIS A 4 26.74 -6.26 -73.72
C HIS A 4 26.72 -7.73 -74.16
N LEU A 5 25.75 -8.53 -73.70
CA LEU A 5 25.59 -9.92 -74.12
C LEU A 5 25.10 -10.03 -75.58
N GLN A 6 24.31 -9.06 -76.05
CA GLN A 6 23.95 -8.92 -77.47
C GLN A 6 25.16 -8.61 -78.35
N ASN A 7 26.00 -7.67 -77.92
CA ASN A 7 27.23 -7.33 -78.63
C ASN A 7 28.20 -8.51 -78.67
N ILE A 8 28.39 -9.22 -77.55
CA ILE A 8 29.24 -10.43 -77.48
C ILE A 8 28.67 -11.54 -78.38
N ALA A 9 27.35 -11.75 -78.40
CA ALA A 9 26.73 -12.73 -79.28
C ALA A 9 26.94 -12.38 -80.78
N SER A 10 26.85 -11.10 -81.16
CA SER A 10 27.13 -10.64 -82.54
C SER A 10 28.58 -10.88 -82.92
N ILE A 11 29.53 -10.53 -82.05
CA ILE A 11 30.97 -10.75 -82.26
C ILE A 11 31.29 -12.24 -82.47
N ILE A 12 30.66 -13.13 -81.68
CA ILE A 12 30.85 -14.58 -81.82
C ILE A 12 30.28 -15.10 -83.15
N GLN A 13 29.16 -14.54 -83.59
CA GLN A 13 28.49 -14.93 -84.82
C GLN A 13 29.30 -14.51 -86.07
N GLU A 14 29.91 -13.33 -86.03
CA GLU A 14 30.76 -12.76 -87.10
C GLU A 14 32.19 -13.33 -87.17
N ASN A 15 32.60 -14.17 -86.21
CA ASN A 15 33.98 -14.70 -86.18
C ASN A 15 34.19 -15.85 -87.19
N GLU A 16 34.77 -15.56 -88.35
CA GLU A 16 35.02 -16.53 -89.43
C GLU A 16 36.03 -17.63 -89.08
N ALA A 17 36.88 -17.44 -88.05
CA ALA A 17 37.91 -18.40 -87.66
C ALA A 17 37.39 -19.51 -86.71
N MET A 18 36.15 -19.42 -86.22
CA MET A 18 35.56 -20.39 -85.29
C MET A 18 34.65 -21.39 -86.03
N ALA A 19 34.72 -22.66 -85.63
CA ALA A 19 33.80 -23.68 -86.14
C ALA A 19 32.35 -23.40 -85.69
N GLU A 20 31.38 -23.63 -86.58
CA GLU A 20 29.95 -23.33 -86.33
C GLU A 20 29.40 -24.04 -85.08
N GLU A 21 29.86 -25.26 -84.78
CA GLU A 21 29.49 -25.99 -83.58
C GLU A 21 29.95 -25.27 -82.30
N GLN A 22 31.15 -24.68 -82.31
CA GLN A 22 31.69 -23.92 -81.18
C GLN A 22 30.92 -22.60 -80.99
N LYS A 23 30.58 -21.90 -82.08
CA LYS A 23 29.74 -20.69 -82.03
C LYS A 23 28.37 -20.99 -81.42
N ALA A 24 27.72 -22.07 -81.87
CA ALA A 24 26.41 -22.48 -81.37
C ALA A 24 26.44 -22.82 -79.88
N ALA A 25 27.48 -23.51 -79.41
CA ALA A 25 27.66 -23.82 -77.99
C ALA A 25 27.85 -22.56 -77.14
N LEU A 26 28.69 -21.60 -77.56
CA LEU A 26 28.88 -20.34 -76.84
C LEU A 26 27.62 -19.48 -76.81
N ILE A 27 26.89 -19.37 -77.92
CA ILE A 27 25.64 -18.60 -77.98
C ILE A 27 24.58 -19.22 -77.05
N LYS A 28 24.51 -20.56 -76.99
CA LYS A 28 23.62 -21.26 -76.05
C LYS A 28 23.99 -20.95 -74.58
N SER A 29 25.27 -20.95 -74.25
CA SER A 29 25.75 -20.59 -72.91
C SER A 29 25.48 -19.13 -72.56
N ILE A 30 25.65 -18.20 -73.51
CA ILE A 30 25.32 -16.77 -73.32
C ILE A 30 23.83 -16.58 -73.07
N LYS A 31 22.96 -17.26 -73.82
CA LYS A 31 21.50 -17.22 -73.60
C LYS A 31 21.10 -17.81 -72.25
N ALA A 32 21.79 -18.86 -71.79
CA ALA A 32 21.55 -19.43 -70.47
C ALA A 32 21.98 -18.46 -69.35
N ALA A 33 23.16 -17.86 -69.48
CA ALA A 33 23.67 -16.86 -68.55
C ALA A 33 22.79 -15.59 -68.50
N ASP A 34 22.30 -15.12 -69.64
CA ASP A 34 21.36 -13.98 -69.72
C ASP A 34 20.07 -14.27 -68.94
N LYS A 35 19.51 -15.47 -69.11
CA LYS A 35 18.32 -15.90 -68.38
C LYS A 35 18.56 -15.99 -66.86
N GLU A 36 19.71 -16.51 -66.44
CA GLU A 36 20.08 -16.53 -65.02
C GLU A 36 20.26 -15.11 -64.44
N LEU A 37 20.84 -14.19 -65.24
CA LEU A 37 21.02 -12.80 -64.85
C LEU A 37 19.68 -12.07 -64.70
N GLU A 38 18.72 -12.31 -65.60
CA GLU A 38 17.35 -11.79 -65.46
C GLU A 38 16.64 -12.33 -64.20
N ILE A 39 16.78 -13.62 -63.89
CA ILE A 39 16.19 -14.23 -62.69
C ILE A 39 16.81 -13.66 -61.41
N THR A 40 18.13 -13.46 -61.38
CA THR A 40 18.83 -12.93 -60.22
C THR A 40 18.49 -11.45 -59.99
N ALA A 41 18.43 -10.64 -61.04
CA ALA A 41 17.97 -9.25 -60.96
C ALA A 41 16.54 -9.15 -60.40
N PHE A 42 15.63 -10.02 -60.86
CA PHE A 42 14.25 -10.06 -60.35
C PHE A 42 14.17 -10.48 -58.88
N LYS A 43 14.97 -11.48 -58.46
CA LYS A 43 15.04 -11.89 -57.05
C LYS A 43 15.58 -10.76 -56.17
N LEU A 44 16.61 -10.06 -56.63
CA LEU A 44 17.20 -8.93 -55.91
C LEU A 44 16.18 -7.80 -55.70
N ASP A 45 15.45 -7.39 -56.74
CA ASP A 45 14.39 -6.36 -56.63
C ASP A 45 13.29 -6.78 -55.63
N ARG A 46 12.85 -8.04 -55.66
CA ARG A 46 11.89 -8.56 -54.66
C ARG A 46 12.46 -8.50 -53.24
N THR A 47 13.72 -8.89 -53.04
CA THR A 47 14.36 -8.86 -51.73
C THR A 47 14.51 -7.43 -51.21
N GLU A 48 14.89 -6.47 -52.06
CA GLU A 48 14.96 -5.06 -51.68
C GLU A 48 13.59 -4.48 -51.30
N LYS A 49 12.54 -4.80 -52.06
CA LYS A 49 11.17 -4.40 -51.75
C LYS A 49 10.71 -4.93 -50.40
N VAL A 50 10.90 -6.23 -50.16
CA VAL A 50 10.57 -6.84 -48.86
C VAL A 50 11.37 -6.18 -47.74
N LYS A 51 12.68 -5.97 -47.92
CA LYS A 51 13.53 -5.32 -46.91
C LYS A 51 13.02 -3.92 -46.56
N ARG A 52 12.61 -3.12 -47.55
CA ARG A 52 12.02 -1.78 -47.31
C ARG A 52 10.71 -1.87 -46.52
N THR A 53 9.77 -2.71 -46.92
CA THR A 53 8.50 -2.87 -46.20
C THR A 53 8.71 -3.37 -44.78
N THR A 54 9.65 -4.30 -44.59
CA THR A 54 9.97 -4.83 -43.25
C THR A 54 10.62 -3.77 -42.36
N ALA A 55 11.46 -2.89 -42.93
CA ALA A 55 12.06 -1.79 -42.18
C ALA A 55 11.02 -0.76 -41.72
N ILE A 56 10.06 -0.40 -42.59
CA ILE A 56 8.95 0.50 -42.23
C ILE A 56 8.09 -0.11 -41.12
N LEU A 57 7.68 -1.37 -41.27
CA LEU A 57 6.88 -2.05 -40.25
C LEU A 57 7.64 -2.16 -38.92
N LEU A 58 8.94 -2.41 -38.96
CA LEU A 58 9.76 -2.47 -37.75
C LEU A 58 9.79 -1.12 -37.05
N GLU A 59 9.97 -0.02 -37.78
CA GLU A 59 9.94 1.35 -37.24
C GLU A 59 8.60 1.66 -36.59
N GLU A 60 7.47 1.37 -37.26
CA GLU A 60 6.13 1.53 -36.70
C GLU A 60 5.94 0.73 -35.40
N THR A 61 6.38 -0.53 -35.38
CA THR A 61 6.26 -1.38 -34.17
C THR A 61 7.12 -0.90 -33.01
N ILE A 62 8.29 -0.31 -33.30
CA ILE A 62 9.16 0.27 -32.27
C ILE A 62 8.48 1.50 -31.67
N GLU A 63 7.94 2.40 -32.50
CA GLU A 63 7.21 3.57 -32.02
C GLU A 63 6.00 3.18 -31.16
N GLU A 64 5.20 2.20 -31.57
CA GLU A 64 4.09 1.69 -30.76
C GLU A 64 4.54 1.12 -29.42
N LEU A 65 5.65 0.37 -29.40
CA LEU A 65 6.18 -0.23 -28.17
C LEU A 65 6.70 0.85 -27.22
N GLU A 66 7.34 1.89 -27.74
CA GLU A 66 7.80 3.02 -26.93
C GLU A 66 6.63 3.78 -26.32
N GLN A 67 5.57 4.05 -27.09
CA GLN A 67 4.35 4.69 -26.58
C GLN A 67 3.69 3.85 -25.49
N LYS A 68 3.53 2.53 -25.71
CA LYS A 68 2.97 1.61 -24.71
C LYS A 68 3.82 1.54 -23.45
N ARG A 69 5.16 1.48 -23.59
CA ARG A 69 6.08 1.50 -22.45
C ARG A 69 5.93 2.76 -21.63
N LYS A 70 5.91 3.92 -22.28
CA LYS A 70 5.72 5.21 -21.60
C LYS A 70 4.38 5.26 -20.86
N SER A 71 3.29 4.82 -21.49
CA SER A 71 1.97 4.78 -20.85
C SER A 71 1.93 3.86 -19.63
N ILE A 72 2.58 2.69 -19.71
CA ILE A 72 2.69 1.76 -18.58
C ILE A 72 3.52 2.38 -17.44
N GLU A 73 4.60 3.07 -17.76
CA GLU A 73 5.46 3.72 -16.78
C GLU A 73 4.74 4.85 -16.04
N GLU A 74 4.01 5.70 -16.79
CA GLU A 74 3.15 6.74 -16.22
C GLU A 74 2.06 6.16 -15.33
N THR A 75 1.38 5.10 -15.78
CA THR A 75 0.33 4.42 -15.01
C THR A 75 0.87 3.77 -13.74
N ASN A 76 2.02 3.09 -13.83
CA ASN A 76 2.68 2.48 -12.67
C ASN A 76 3.10 3.55 -11.65
N SER A 77 3.69 4.66 -12.11
CA SER A 77 4.05 5.77 -11.23
C SER A 77 2.85 6.34 -10.50
N ALA A 78 1.74 6.59 -11.21
CA ALA A 78 0.49 7.07 -10.62
C ALA A 78 -0.12 6.07 -9.62
N LEU A 79 -0.04 4.77 -9.94
CA LEU A 79 -0.52 3.71 -9.06
C LEU A 79 0.32 3.62 -7.78
N THR A 80 1.64 3.64 -7.89
CA THR A 80 2.55 3.64 -6.73
C THR A 80 2.26 4.82 -5.81
N LYS A 81 2.10 6.03 -6.37
CA LYS A 81 1.76 7.22 -5.59
C LYS A 81 0.41 7.07 -4.88
N SER A 82 -0.62 6.61 -5.59
CA SER A 82 -1.94 6.36 -5.00
C SER A 82 -1.89 5.34 -3.86
N LEU A 83 -1.07 4.30 -3.99
CA LEU A 83 -0.88 3.28 -2.95
C LEU A 83 -0.17 3.84 -1.71
N GLU A 84 0.85 4.70 -1.90
CA GLU A 84 1.54 5.37 -0.81
C GLU A 84 0.59 6.31 -0.04
N GLU A 85 -0.19 7.11 -0.76
CA GLU A 85 -1.21 8.00 -0.19
C GLU A 85 -2.29 7.21 0.57
N LEU A 86 -2.77 6.11 -0.01
CA LEU A 86 -3.74 5.24 0.64
C LEU A 86 -3.18 4.66 1.94
N LYS A 87 -1.94 4.16 1.91
CA LYS A 87 -1.28 3.58 3.10
C LYS A 87 -1.06 4.63 4.19
N ALA A 88 -0.64 5.83 3.82
CA ALA A 88 -0.48 6.94 4.76
C ALA A 88 -1.83 7.32 5.39
N THR A 89 -2.88 7.42 4.58
CA THR A 89 -4.24 7.74 5.05
C THR A 89 -4.78 6.66 6.00
N GLN A 90 -4.59 5.37 5.67
CA GLN A 90 -4.98 4.26 6.55
C GLN A 90 -4.25 4.32 7.89
N GLN A 91 -2.95 4.63 7.91
CA GLN A 91 -2.20 4.79 9.16
C GLN A 91 -2.74 5.94 10.00
N GLN A 92 -3.08 7.07 9.37
CA GLN A 92 -3.70 8.21 10.04
C GLN A 92 -5.07 7.85 10.62
N LEU A 93 -5.91 7.12 9.88
CA LEU A 93 -7.21 6.65 10.34
C LEU A 93 -7.08 5.72 11.55
N ILE A 94 -6.20 4.72 11.48
CA ILE A 94 -5.93 3.82 12.61
C ILE A 94 -5.48 4.60 13.83
N GLN A 95 -4.61 5.59 13.65
CA GLN A 95 -4.16 6.43 14.76
C GLN A 95 -5.30 7.28 15.34
N SER A 96 -6.15 7.84 14.48
CA SER A 96 -7.32 8.62 14.87
C SER A 96 -8.31 7.78 15.67
N GLU A 97 -8.63 6.57 15.21
CA GLU A 97 -9.51 5.63 15.93
C GLU A 97 -8.93 5.23 17.28
N LYS A 98 -7.63 4.94 17.35
CA LYS A 98 -6.94 4.66 18.61
C LYS A 98 -7.05 5.83 19.59
N MET A 99 -6.85 7.05 19.12
CA MET A 99 -6.96 8.24 19.97
C MET A 99 -8.40 8.49 20.42
N ALA A 100 -9.38 8.29 19.53
CA ALA A 100 -10.80 8.40 19.86
C ALA A 100 -11.21 7.37 20.92
N SER A 101 -10.84 6.09 20.71
CA SER A 101 -11.10 5.00 21.66
C SER A 101 -10.40 5.23 22.99
N LEU A 102 -9.14 5.71 22.97
CA LEU A 102 -8.42 6.08 24.19
C LEU A 102 -9.11 7.24 24.92
N GLY A 103 -9.62 8.24 24.18
CA GLY A 103 -10.36 9.37 24.74
C GLY A 103 -11.66 8.94 25.41
N GLU A 104 -12.44 8.10 24.74
CA GLU A 104 -13.69 7.53 25.29
C GLU A 104 -13.41 6.71 26.55
N LEU A 105 -12.41 5.83 26.51
CA LEU A 105 -12.00 5.04 27.66
C LEU A 105 -11.50 5.91 28.81
N THR A 106 -10.72 6.94 28.52
CA THR A 106 -10.23 7.90 29.54
C THR A 106 -11.39 8.66 30.18
N ALA A 107 -12.37 9.11 29.39
CA ALA A 107 -13.56 9.78 29.89
C ALA A 107 -14.42 8.86 30.77
N GLY A 108 -14.61 7.61 30.34
CA GLY A 108 -15.32 6.58 31.12
C GLY A 108 -14.64 6.31 32.47
N ILE A 109 -13.32 6.12 32.47
CA ILE A 109 -12.53 5.93 33.70
C ILE A 109 -12.62 7.16 34.61
N ALA A 110 -12.48 8.37 34.06
CA ALA A 110 -12.60 9.59 34.83
C ALA A 110 -13.96 9.68 35.54
N HIS A 111 -15.05 9.37 34.83
CA HIS A 111 -16.38 9.31 35.39
C HIS A 111 -16.52 8.24 36.47
N GLU A 112 -15.96 7.05 36.26
CA GLU A 112 -15.98 5.96 37.24
C GLU A 112 -15.20 6.27 38.52
N ILE A 113 -14.09 7.03 38.42
CA ILE A 113 -13.30 7.50 39.57
C ILE A 113 -14.01 8.66 40.28
N GLN A 114 -14.65 9.55 39.54
CA GLN A 114 -15.35 10.70 40.11
C GLN A 114 -16.50 10.25 41.03
N ASN A 115 -17.18 9.15 40.70
CA ASN A 115 -18.26 8.60 41.50
C ASN A 115 -17.85 8.30 42.96
N PRO A 116 -16.89 7.41 43.26
CA PRO A 116 -16.45 7.17 44.64
C PRO A 116 -15.87 8.41 45.31
N LEU A 117 -15.21 9.32 44.59
CA LEU A 117 -14.72 10.58 45.18
C LEU A 117 -15.87 11.48 45.65
N ASN A 118 -16.97 11.57 44.89
CA ASN A 118 -18.16 12.31 45.30
C ASN A 118 -18.76 11.73 46.59
N PHE A 119 -18.82 10.40 46.72
CA PHE A 119 -19.27 9.76 47.96
C PHE A 119 -18.33 10.05 49.13
N VAL A 120 -17.02 9.98 48.92
CA VAL A 120 -16.02 10.34 49.95
C VAL A 120 -16.23 11.77 50.45
N ASN A 121 -16.38 12.72 49.53
CA ASN A 121 -16.60 14.13 49.88
C ASN A 121 -17.92 14.33 50.65
N ASN A 122 -19.02 13.77 50.14
CA ASN A 122 -20.34 13.92 50.76
C ASN A 122 -20.39 13.34 52.18
N PHE A 123 -19.94 12.10 52.37
CA PHE A 123 -19.92 11.50 53.71
C PHE A 123 -18.96 12.22 54.66
N SER A 124 -17.86 12.79 54.16
CA SER A 124 -16.94 13.58 54.99
C SER A 124 -17.59 14.89 55.47
N GLU A 125 -18.37 15.53 54.61
CA GLU A 125 -19.12 16.75 54.93
C GLU A 125 -20.22 16.46 55.97
N VAL A 126 -21.04 15.44 55.72
CA VAL A 126 -22.09 14.99 56.67
C VAL A 126 -21.48 14.56 58.00
N SER A 127 -20.36 13.82 57.99
CA SER A 127 -19.65 13.46 59.24
C SER A 127 -19.20 14.68 60.03
N LYS A 128 -18.82 15.77 59.36
CA LYS A 128 -18.43 17.00 60.05
C LYS A 128 -19.64 17.66 60.72
N GLU A 129 -20.76 17.76 60.02
CA GLU A 129 -22.02 18.30 60.57
C GLU A 129 -22.47 17.49 61.79
N LEU A 130 -22.50 16.15 61.67
CA LEU A 130 -22.82 15.25 62.77
C LEU A 130 -21.85 15.41 63.97
N LEU A 131 -20.56 15.63 63.73
CA LEU A 131 -19.61 15.88 64.83
C LEU A 131 -19.86 17.22 65.54
N ASP A 132 -20.30 18.25 64.82
CA ASP A 132 -20.70 19.52 65.43
C ASP A 132 -22.00 19.36 66.24
N GLU A 133 -23.02 18.66 65.71
CA GLU A 133 -24.26 18.31 66.44
C GLU A 133 -23.98 17.46 67.69
N MET A 134 -23.11 16.46 67.58
CA MET A 134 -22.69 15.63 68.70
C MET A 134 -22.07 16.47 69.82
N ARG A 135 -21.29 17.51 69.48
CA ARG A 135 -20.70 18.41 70.48
C ARG A 135 -21.79 19.20 71.22
N GLU A 136 -22.80 19.68 70.50
CA GLU A 136 -23.93 20.40 71.12
C GLU A 136 -24.72 19.50 72.08
N GLU A 137 -25.03 18.26 71.69
CA GLU A 137 -25.73 17.31 72.57
C GLU A 137 -24.90 16.96 73.81
N LEU A 138 -23.58 16.84 73.68
CA LEU A 138 -22.67 16.66 74.82
C LEU A 138 -22.69 17.86 75.78
N ASP A 139 -22.69 19.09 75.25
CA ASP A 139 -22.76 20.31 76.05
C ASP A 139 -24.11 20.45 76.79
N LEU A 140 -25.19 19.93 76.21
CA LEU A 140 -26.52 19.84 76.84
C LEU A 140 -26.66 18.69 77.85
N GLY A 141 -25.69 17.77 77.91
CA GLY A 141 -25.71 16.59 78.77
C GLY A 141 -26.50 15.40 78.22
N ASN A 142 -26.92 15.45 76.95
CA ASN A 142 -27.68 14.41 76.26
C ASN A 142 -26.75 13.31 75.73
N ILE A 143 -26.16 12.55 76.66
CA ILE A 143 -25.14 11.53 76.34
C ILE A 143 -25.66 10.40 75.45
N THR A 144 -26.95 10.08 75.53
CA THR A 144 -27.56 9.02 74.70
C THR A 144 -27.58 9.44 73.23
N ASP A 145 -28.06 10.65 72.94
CA ASP A 145 -28.18 11.17 71.58
C ASP A 145 -26.79 11.38 70.95
N ALA A 146 -25.83 11.90 71.73
CA ALA A 146 -24.44 12.00 71.30
C ALA A 146 -23.81 10.65 70.90
N LYS A 147 -24.19 9.54 71.57
CA LYS A 147 -23.72 8.20 71.20
C LYS A 147 -24.38 7.65 69.94
N GLU A 148 -25.63 8.01 69.69
CA GLU A 148 -26.31 7.67 68.43
C GLU A 148 -25.63 8.40 67.27
N ILE A 149 -25.40 9.71 67.39
CA ILE A 149 -24.67 10.49 66.38
C ILE A 149 -23.25 9.95 66.14
N ALA A 150 -22.53 9.57 67.21
CA ALA A 150 -21.22 8.93 67.07
C ALA A 150 -21.28 7.63 66.25
N THR A 151 -22.37 6.86 66.39
CA THR A 151 -22.59 5.64 65.62
C THR A 151 -22.81 5.96 64.14
N ASP A 152 -23.57 7.02 63.83
CA ASP A 152 -23.78 7.47 62.44
C ASP A 152 -22.48 7.98 61.79
N VAL A 153 -21.65 8.70 62.54
CA VAL A 153 -20.31 9.13 62.08
C VAL A 153 -19.44 7.92 61.75
N ILE A 154 -19.45 6.88 62.60
CA ILE A 154 -18.71 5.64 62.33
C ILE A 154 -19.18 4.99 61.02
N GLN A 155 -20.50 4.90 60.80
CA GLN A 155 -21.05 4.36 59.55
C GLN A 155 -20.63 5.18 58.32
N ASN A 156 -20.59 6.51 58.43
CA ASN A 156 -20.10 7.36 57.35
C ASN A 156 -18.61 7.12 57.06
N LEU A 157 -17.77 6.96 58.08
CA LEU A 157 -16.35 6.63 57.93
C LEU A 157 -16.14 5.27 57.23
N GLU A 158 -16.97 4.27 57.53
CA GLU A 158 -16.95 2.98 56.83
C GLU A 158 -17.29 3.12 55.33
N LYS A 159 -18.29 3.95 55.00
CA LYS A 159 -18.64 4.24 53.60
C LYS A 159 -17.53 5.00 52.89
N ILE A 160 -16.90 5.99 53.53
CA ILE A 160 -15.73 6.70 52.99
C ILE A 160 -14.62 5.71 52.66
N LEU A 161 -14.28 4.82 53.59
CA LEU A 161 -13.25 3.80 53.36
C LEU A 161 -13.61 2.86 52.21
N HIS A 162 -14.87 2.43 52.12
CA HIS A 162 -15.35 1.59 51.03
C HIS A 162 -15.18 2.26 49.66
N HIS A 163 -15.66 3.50 49.53
CA HIS A 163 -15.55 4.24 48.27
C HIS A 163 -14.10 4.62 47.93
N GLY A 164 -13.28 4.96 48.92
CA GLY A 164 -11.83 5.19 48.73
C GLY A 164 -11.12 3.95 48.18
N LYS A 165 -11.38 2.76 48.74
CA LYS A 165 -10.85 1.48 48.21
C LYS A 165 -11.32 1.20 46.79
N ARG A 166 -12.57 1.54 46.47
CA ARG A 166 -13.11 1.39 45.12
C ARG A 166 -12.40 2.30 44.12
N ALA A 167 -12.13 3.56 44.48
CA ALA A 167 -11.34 4.46 43.64
C ALA A 167 -9.92 3.92 43.39
N ASP A 168 -9.25 3.43 44.43
CA ASP A 168 -7.92 2.79 44.32
C ASP A 168 -7.95 1.56 43.39
N ALA A 169 -8.97 0.72 43.47
CA ALA A 169 -9.13 -0.44 42.59
C ALA A 169 -9.29 -0.05 41.11
N ILE A 170 -10.05 1.02 40.81
CA ILE A 170 -10.21 1.54 39.45
C ILE A 170 -8.87 2.03 38.90
N VAL A 171 -8.10 2.80 39.70
CA VAL A 171 -6.78 3.29 39.31
C VAL A 171 -5.80 2.14 39.06
N LYS A 172 -5.80 1.11 39.93
CA LYS A 172 -4.98 -0.09 39.74
C LYS A 172 -5.34 -0.85 38.47
N GLY A 173 -6.64 -1.01 38.18
CA GLY A 173 -7.11 -1.62 36.93
C GLY A 173 -6.61 -0.86 35.69
N MET A 174 -6.68 0.47 35.72
CA MET A 174 -6.18 1.34 34.64
C MET A 174 -4.66 1.16 34.41
N LEU A 175 -3.87 1.15 35.49
CA LEU A 175 -2.41 1.00 35.41
C LEU A 175 -1.98 -0.37 34.84
N GLN A 176 -2.72 -1.44 35.16
CA GLN A 176 -2.46 -2.77 34.60
C GLN A 176 -2.71 -2.81 33.08
N HIS A 177 -3.79 -2.18 32.62
CA HIS A 177 -4.14 -2.12 31.19
C HIS A 177 -3.15 -1.24 30.40
N SER A 178 -2.66 -0.14 31.00
CA SER A 178 -1.64 0.71 30.40
C SER A 178 -0.30 -0.04 30.19
N ARG A 179 0.14 -0.85 31.16
CA ARG A 179 1.43 -1.57 31.08
C ARG A 179 1.45 -2.71 30.08
N SER A 180 0.32 -3.38 29.87
CA SER A 180 0.17 -4.49 28.91
C SER A 180 0.15 -4.02 27.45
N SER A 181 0.00 -2.72 27.19
CA SER A 181 0.14 -2.13 25.85
C SER A 181 1.59 -2.03 25.34
N SER A 182 2.59 -2.40 26.15
CA SER A 182 3.99 -2.48 25.73
C SER A 182 4.28 -3.72 24.87
N ASN A 183 3.87 -3.63 23.60
CA ASN A 183 4.32 -4.37 22.41
C ASN A 183 5.31 -5.55 22.61
N GLN A 184 4.81 -6.74 22.91
CA GLN A 184 5.38 -7.96 22.33
C GLN A 184 4.37 -8.52 21.33
N LYS A 185 4.60 -8.24 20.04
CA LYS A 185 3.90 -8.94 18.97
C LYS A 185 4.57 -10.29 18.82
N GLU A 186 3.89 -11.34 19.25
CA GLU A 186 4.32 -12.70 18.94
C GLU A 186 3.84 -13.09 17.53
N PRO A 187 4.67 -13.77 16.73
CA PRO A 187 4.24 -14.30 15.44
C PRO A 187 3.19 -15.40 15.69
N SER A 188 1.94 -15.12 15.35
CA SER A 188 0.89 -16.13 15.25
C SER A 188 0.82 -16.64 13.82
N ASP A 189 0.94 -17.95 13.65
CA ASP A 189 0.65 -18.63 12.40
C ASP A 189 -0.87 -18.70 12.20
N ILE A 190 -1.36 -18.17 11.09
CA ILE A 190 -2.79 -18.04 10.77
C ILE A 190 -3.27 -19.23 9.89
N ASN A 191 -2.39 -20.18 9.57
CA ASN A 191 -2.74 -21.36 8.78
C ASN A 191 -2.66 -22.64 9.63
N ALA A 192 -3.76 -23.00 10.28
CA ALA A 192 -4.01 -24.34 10.84
C ALA A 192 -5.31 -24.92 10.28
#